data_AF-A0A4Y9ZN56-F1
#
_entry.id   AF-A0A4Y9ZN56-F1
#
_cell.length_a   1.000
_cell.length_b   1.000
_cell.length_c   1.000
_cell.angle_alpha   90.00
_cell.angle_beta   90.00
_cell.angle_gamma   90.00
#
_symmetry.space_group_name_H-M   'P 1'
#
loop_
_entity.id
_entity.type
_entity.pdbx_description
1 polymer ?
#
loop_
_entity_poly.entity_id
_entity_poly.type
_entity_poly.pdbx_seq_one_letter_code
_entity_poly.pdbx_strand_id
1 'polypeptide(L)' 'MGPRNSKTGVLNPDLTLKGAIGLRVCDASVVPNIPQSHPQGPWYAIAERLSDLIKEANQ' A
#
# COMPACT_ATOMS: atom_id res chain seq x y z
N MET A 1 -3.28 -3.51 4.04
CA MET A 1 -4.02 -3.42 2.75
C MET A 1 -4.83 -4.71 2.54
N GLY A 2 -5.87 -4.68 1.70
CA GLY A 2 -6.64 -5.88 1.38
C GLY A 2 -7.41 -5.75 0.06
N PRO A 3 -8.14 -6.79 -0.38
CA PRO A 3 -8.96 -6.73 -1.58
C PRO A 3 -9.93 -5.54 -1.55
N ARG A 4 -10.27 -4.98 -2.73
CA ARG A 4 -11.15 -3.80 -2.83
C ARG A 4 -12.50 -4.01 -2.14
N ASN A 5 -13.05 -5.22 -2.25
CA ASN A 5 -14.35 -5.60 -1.68
C ASN A 5 -14.24 -6.14 -0.25
N SER A 6 -13.04 -6.13 0.35
CA SER A 6 -12.85 -6.62 1.71
C SER A 6 -13.48 -5.67 2.72
N LYS A 7 -14.28 -6.23 3.64
CA LYS A 7 -14.80 -5.53 4.82
C LYS A 7 -13.72 -5.26 5.88
N THR A 8 -12.58 -5.95 5.78
CA THR A 8 -11.41 -5.75 6.63
C THR A 8 -10.28 -5.09 5.83
N GLY A 9 -9.45 -4.29 6.50
CA GLY A 9 -8.33 -3.58 5.88
C GLY A 9 -8.72 -2.22 5.30
N VAL A 10 -7.92 -1.21 5.67
CA VAL A 10 -8.18 0.22 5.43
C VAL A 10 -7.82 0.66 4.00
N LEU A 11 -6.87 -0.02 3.37
CA LEU A 11 -6.36 0.32 2.04
C LEU A 11 -6.74 -0.74 1.00
N ASN A 12 -6.95 -0.29 -0.23
CA ASN A 12 -7.03 -1.14 -1.43
C ASN A 12 -5.64 -1.72 -1.80
N PRO A 13 -5.56 -2.68 -2.75
CA PRO A 13 -4.28 -3.27 -3.18
C PRO A 13 -3.31 -2.28 -3.84
N ASP A 14 -3.82 -1.16 -4.35
CA ASP A 14 -3.04 -0.05 -4.93
C ASP A 14 -2.67 1.04 -3.90
N LEU A 15 -2.79 0.70 -2.61
CA LEU A 15 -2.52 1.57 -1.46
C LEU A 15 -3.39 2.83 -1.37
N THR A 16 -4.48 2.92 -2.14
CA THR A 16 -5.48 3.97 -1.98
C THR A 16 -6.32 3.76 -0.73
N LEU A 17 -6.62 4.86 -0.03
CA LEU A 17 -7.48 4.82 1.15
C LEU A 17 -8.94 4.57 0.75
N LYS A 18 -9.58 3.56 1.32
CA LYS A 18 -10.99 3.29 1.08
C LYS A 18 -11.84 4.45 1.61
N GLY A 19 -12.70 5.01 0.76
CA GLY A 19 -13.60 6.13 1.12
C GLY A 19 -12.97 7.52 0.98
N ALA A 20 -11.73 7.64 0.49
CA ALA A 20 -11.11 8.92 0.16
C ALA A 20 -10.59 8.93 -1.28
N ILE A 21 -10.43 10.13 -1.84
CA ILE A 21 -9.92 10.34 -3.20
C ILE A 21 -8.60 11.10 -3.10
N GLY A 22 -7.61 10.69 -3.90
CA GLY A 22 -6.30 11.36 -3.95
C GLY A 22 -5.38 11.08 -2.76
N LEU A 23 -5.74 10.15 -1.86
CA LEU A 23 -4.96 9.81 -0.67
C LEU A 23 -4.45 8.36 -0.73
N ARG A 24 -3.14 8.20 -0.48
CA ARG A 24 -2.46 6.91 -0.32
C ARG A 24 -1.62 6.90 0.94
N VAL A 25 -1.37 5.72 1.49
CA VAL A 25 -0.49 5.52 2.65
C VAL A 25 0.63 4.56 2.27
N CYS A 26 1.86 4.86 2.69
CA CYS A 26 3.06 4.07 2.36
C CYS A 26 4.04 4.04 3.53
N ASP A 27 3.80 3.12 4.45
CA ASP A 27 4.64 2.89 5.63
C ASP A 27 4.38 1.47 6.18
N ALA A 28 4.72 1.23 7.45
CA ALA A 28 4.50 -0.05 8.10
C ALA A 28 3.06 -0.50 8.25
N SER A 29 2.12 0.45 8.32
CA SER A 29 0.71 0.16 8.53
C SER A 29 0.06 -0.54 7.35
N VAL A 30 0.68 -0.48 6.16
CA VAL A 30 0.08 -1.03 4.93
C VAL A 30 0.20 -2.54 4.87
N VAL A 31 1.18 -3.12 5.58
CA VAL A 31 1.53 -4.53 5.47
C VAL A 31 0.61 -5.38 6.34
N PRO A 32 -0.12 -6.36 5.76
CA PRO A 32 -1.11 -7.14 6.52
C PRO A 32 -0.51 -7.99 7.63
N ASN A 33 0.68 -8.56 7.40
CA ASN A 33 1.41 -9.41 8.34
C ASN A 33 2.90 -9.10 8.25
N ILE A 34 3.59 -9.06 9.39
CA ILE A 34 5.02 -8.76 9.44
C ILE A 34 5.81 -9.91 8.78
N PRO A 35 6.68 -9.63 7.79
CA PRO A 35 7.53 -10.65 7.17
C PRO A 35 8.56 -11.19 8.17
N GLN A 36 9.01 -12.43 7.99
CA GLN A 36 10.09 -13.03 8.79
C GLN A 36 11.48 -12.51 8.36
N SER A 37 11.67 -11.19 8.40
CA SER A 37 12.91 -10.51 8.04
C SER A 37 12.96 -9.13 8.69
N HIS A 38 14.12 -8.47 8.64
CA HIS A 38 14.21 -7.05 9.02
C HIS A 38 13.29 -6.21 8.11
N PRO A 39 12.35 -5.41 8.67
CA PRO A 39 11.30 -4.74 7.88
C PRO A 39 11.80 -3.76 6.82
N GLN A 40 13.03 -3.26 6.96
CA GLN A 40 13.61 -2.26 6.07
C GLN A 40 13.50 -2.66 4.59
N GLY A 41 13.99 -3.85 4.23
CA GLY A 41 14.01 -4.30 2.83
C GLY A 41 12.61 -4.40 2.21
N PRO A 42 11.69 -5.17 2.81
CA PRO A 42 10.33 -5.30 2.30
C PRO A 42 9.58 -3.97 2.22
N TRP A 43 9.84 -3.01 3.11
CA TRP A 43 9.17 -1.70 3.08
C TRP A 43 9.64 -0.84 1.93
N TYR A 44 10.96 -0.82 1.68
CA TYR A 44 11.49 -0.14 0.50
C TYR A 44 10.92 -0.74 -0.79
N ALA A 45 10.78 -2.06 -0.88
CA ALA A 45 10.16 -2.70 -2.06
C ALA A 45 8.70 -2.26 -2.29
N ILE A 46 7.92 -2.08 -1.22
CA ILE A 46 6.55 -1.55 -1.30
C ILE A 46 6.55 -0.08 -1.73
N ALA A 47 7.47 0.73 -1.19
CA ALA A 47 7.61 2.14 -1.54
C ALA A 47 8.00 2.35 -3.02
N GLU A 48 8.91 1.52 -3.53
CA GLU A 48 9.27 1.50 -4.96
C GLU A 48 8.05 1.17 -5.82
N ARG A 49 7.32 0.09 -5.46
CA ARG A 49 6.11 -0.30 -6.20
C ARG A 49 5.04 0.80 -6.18
N LEU A 50 4.87 1.50 -5.06
CA LEU A 50 3.93 2.62 -4.99
C LEU A 50 4.36 3.77 -5.90
N SER A 51 5.65 4.06 -5.97
CA SER A 51 6.19 5.12 -6.81
C SER A 51 5.82 4.90 -8.28
N ASP A 52 5.87 3.64 -8.74
CA ASP A 52 5.40 3.27 -10.09
C ASP A 52 3.90 3.49 -10.25
N LEU A 53 3.07 3.03 -9.30
CA LEU A 53 1.61 3.23 -9.35
C LEU A 53 1.21 4.71 -9.37
N ILE A 54 1.96 5.59 -8.69
CA ILE A 54 1.71 7.03 -8.70
C ILE A 54 2.09 7.61 -10.07
N LYS A 55 3.22 7.20 -10.65
CA LYS A 55 3.63 7.63 -11.99
C LYS A 55 2.62 7.20 -13.04
N GLU A 56 2.20 5.94 -13.03
CA GLU A 56 1.19 5.37 -13.94
C GLU A 56 -0.16 6.12 -13.85
N ALA A 57 -0.53 6.63 -12.67
CA ALA A 57 -1.78 7.36 -12.47
C ALA A 57 -1.73 8.84 -12.87
N ASN A 58 -0.53 9.42 -13.04
CA ASN A 58 -0.31 10.83 -13.32
C ASN A 58 0.27 11.10 -14.71
N GLN A 59 0.59 10.05 -15.47
CA GLN A 59 0.95 10.11 -16.90
C GLN A 59 -0.30 10.11 -17.76
#